data_AF-A0A453AR84-F1
#
_entry.id   AF-A0A453AR84-F1
#
_cell.length_a   1.000
_cell.length_b   1.000
_cell.length_c   1.000
_cell.angle_alpha   90.00
_cell.angle_beta   90.00
_cell.angle_gamma   90.00
#
_symmetry.space_group_name_H-M   'P 1'
#
loop_
_entity.id
_entity.type
_entity.pdbx_description
1 polymer ?
#
loop_
_entity_poly.entity_id
_entity_poly.type
_entity_poly.pdbx_seq_one_letter_code
_entity_poly.pdbx_strand_id
1 'polypeptide(L)' 'KVPPGTVVRSAAGDIELLELMKPGQRALLLPGGRGGRGNAAFKTGTNKVPRIAEKGEKGPEMYVVSTLQR' A
#
# COMPACT_ATOMS: atom_id res chain seq x y z
N LYS A 1 -5.10 -10.42 10.08
CA LYS A 1 -4.99 -11.85 9.68
C LYS A 1 -6.40 -12.39 9.56
N VAL A 2 -6.65 -13.28 8.62
CA VAL A 2 -7.98 -13.85 8.34
C VAL A 2 -7.87 -15.37 8.19
N PRO A 3 -8.97 -16.13 8.34
CA PRO A 3 -8.95 -17.58 8.12
C PRO A 3 -8.67 -17.95 6.65
N PRO A 4 -8.14 -19.15 6.38
CA PRO A 4 -8.14 -19.73 5.02
C PRO A 4 -9.58 -19.83 4.47
N GLY A 5 -9.75 -19.65 3.15
CA GLY A 5 -11.05 -19.51 2.49
C GLY A 5 -11.63 -18.10 2.56
N THR A 6 -10.84 -17.09 2.93
CA THR A 6 -11.30 -15.69 2.95
C THR A 6 -11.14 -15.05 1.58
N VAL A 7 -12.25 -14.53 1.06
CA VAL A 7 -12.31 -13.73 -0.17
C VAL A 7 -12.41 -12.25 0.20
N VAL A 8 -11.62 -11.40 -0.46
CA VAL A 8 -11.61 -9.94 -0.29
C VAL A 8 -12.11 -9.27 -1.57
N ARG A 9 -13.11 -8.38 -1.43
CA ARG A 9 -13.73 -7.66 -2.55
C ARG A 9 -13.72 -6.15 -2.35
N SER A 10 -13.77 -5.41 -3.45
CA SER A 10 -13.97 -3.96 -3.42
C SER A 10 -15.38 -3.61 -2.96
N ALA A 11 -15.49 -2.68 -2.00
CA ALA A 11 -16.79 -2.20 -1.52
C ALA A 11 -17.58 -1.41 -2.58
N ALA A 12 -16.91 -0.94 -3.64
CA ALA A 12 -17.53 -0.06 -4.65
C ALA A 12 -18.15 -0.81 -5.84
N GLY A 13 -17.84 -2.09 -6.06
CA GLY A 13 -18.25 -2.76 -7.30
C GLY A 13 -18.29 -4.29 -7.29
N ASP A 14 -18.27 -4.93 -6.11
CA ASP A 14 -18.26 -6.40 -5.94
C ASP A 14 -17.17 -7.13 -6.76
N ILE A 15 -16.11 -6.40 -7.14
CA ILE A 15 -14.95 -6.94 -7.81
C ILE A 15 -14.11 -7.68 -6.77
N GLU A 16 -13.85 -8.95 -7.03
CA GLU A 16 -12.93 -9.76 -6.22
C GLU A 16 -11.48 -9.31 -6.44
N LEU A 17 -10.80 -9.00 -5.34
CA LEU A 17 -9.44 -8.47 -5.33
C LEU A 17 -8.42 -9.58 -5.07
N LEU A 18 -8.72 -10.47 -4.12
CA LEU A 18 -7.88 -11.62 -3.78
C LEU A 18 -8.62 -12.66 -2.95
N GLU A 19 -8.07 -13.86 -2.91
CA GLU A 19 -8.50 -14.97 -2.06
C GLU A 19 -7.30 -15.59 -1.31
N LEU A 20 -7.50 -15.92 -0.03
CA LEU A 20 -6.49 -16.54 0.83
C LEU A 20 -6.91 -17.97 1.18
N MET A 21 -6.26 -18.96 0.57
CA MET A 21 -6.66 -20.38 0.68
C MET A 21 -5.83 -21.21 1.65
N LYS A 22 -4.59 -20.78 1.94
CA LYS A 22 -3.66 -21.56 2.77
C LYS A 22 -3.35 -20.85 4.09
N PRO A 23 -3.19 -21.59 5.20
CA PRO A 23 -2.65 -21.03 6.43
C PRO A 23 -1.30 -20.34 6.18
N GLY A 24 -1.17 -19.11 6.67
CA GLY A 24 0.05 -18.32 6.51
C GLY A 24 0.26 -17.67 5.14
N GLN A 25 -0.66 -17.85 4.18
CA GLN A 25 -0.63 -17.13 2.90
C GLN A 25 -0.70 -15.61 3.12
N ARG A 26 0.11 -14.87 2.36
CA ARG A 26 0.18 -13.41 2.42
C ARG A 26 0.07 -12.86 1.00
N ALA A 27 -0.72 -11.81 0.84
CA ALA A 27 -0.86 -11.07 -0.40
C ALA A 27 -0.81 -9.57 -0.09
N LEU A 28 -0.23 -8.79 -1.01
CA LEU A 28 -0.23 -7.34 -0.93
C LEU A 28 -1.51 -6.82 -1.60
N LEU A 29 -2.41 -6.24 -0.80
CA LEU A 29 -3.67 -5.70 -1.32
C LEU A 29 -3.48 -4.29 -1.89
N LEU A 30 -2.90 -3.39 -1.09
CA LEU A 30 -2.58 -2.03 -1.50
C LEU A 30 -1.11 -1.75 -1.16
N PRO A 31 -0.29 -1.28 -2.12
CA PRO A 31 1.06 -0.83 -1.82
C PRO A 31 1.02 0.44 -0.95
N GLY A 32 2.08 0.67 -0.18
CA GLY A 32 2.27 1.96 0.49
C GLY A 32 2.58 3.07 -0.53
N GLY A 33 2.42 4.32 -0.08
CA GLY A 33 2.84 5.48 -0.87
C GLY A 33 4.36 5.58 -0.99
N ARG A 34 4.83 6.35 -1.99
CA ARG A 34 6.26 6.56 -2.22
C ARG A 34 6.90 7.37 -1.10
N GLY A 35 8.08 6.95 -0.64
CA GLY A 35 8.87 7.73 0.31
C GLY A 35 9.32 9.08 -0.26
N GLY A 36 9.30 10.11 0.57
CA GLY A 36 9.78 11.44 0.22
C GLY A 36 11.30 11.49 0.10
N ARG A 37 11.83 12.35 -0.77
CA ARG A 37 13.27 12.55 -0.91
C ARG A 37 13.82 13.41 0.22
N GLY A 38 14.86 12.92 0.90
CA GLY A 38 15.61 13.71 1.88
C GLY A 38 16.43 14.83 1.25
N ASN A 39 16.93 15.76 2.07
CA ASN A 39 17.68 16.93 1.61
C ASN A 39 18.93 16.60 0.77
N ALA A 40 19.59 15.47 1.05
CA ALA A 40 20.75 15.02 0.29
C ALA A 40 20.46 14.83 -1.21
N ALA A 41 19.22 14.46 -1.57
CA ALA A 41 18.81 14.30 -2.95
C ALA A 41 18.74 15.62 -3.73
N PHE A 42 18.76 16.77 -3.04
CA PHE A 42 18.68 18.12 -3.64
C PHE A 42 20.03 18.86 -3.67
N LYS A 43 21.11 18.19 -3.26
CA LYS A 43 22.45 18.80 -3.22
C LYS A 43 22.97 19.01 -4.64
N THR A 44 23.39 20.23 -4.96
CA THR A 44 24.03 20.58 -6.23
C THR A 44 25.33 21.35 -5.98
N GLY A 45 26.15 21.58 -7.01
CA GLY A 45 27.40 22.34 -6.88
C GLY A 45 27.21 23.75 -6.30
N THR A 46 26.09 24.38 -6.62
CA THR A 46 25.69 25.71 -6.12
C THR A 46 24.85 25.66 -4.84
N ASN A 47 24.19 24.54 -4.53
CA ASN A 47 23.38 24.34 -3.32
C ASN A 47 23.94 23.22 -2.43
N LYS A 48 24.99 23.54 -1.67
CA LYS A 48 25.75 22.56 -0.86
C LYS A 48 25.00 22.06 0.37
N VAL A 49 24.09 22.87 0.93
CA VAL A 49 23.30 22.55 2.12
C VAL A 49 21.82 22.84 1.86
N PRO A 50 21.12 21.98 1.10
CA PRO A 50 19.70 22.15 0.83
C PRO A 50 18.88 22.11 2.13
N ARG A 51 17.95 23.06 2.28
CA ARG A 51 16.99 23.12 3.39
C ARG A 51 15.59 22.60 3.03
N ILE A 52 15.48 21.97 1.85
CA ILE A 52 14.25 21.40 1.35
C ILE A 52 14.30 19.87 1.42
N ALA A 53 13.13 19.26 1.57
CA ALA A 53 12.90 17.84 1.46
C ALA A 53 11.50 17.64 0.89
N GLU A 54 11.28 16.54 0.20
CA GLU A 54 9.95 16.14 -0.26
C GLU A 54 9.24 15.34 0.82
N LYS A 55 7.93 15.58 0.96
CA LYS A 55 7.07 14.69 1.73
C LYS A 55 6.86 13.39 0.96
N GLY A 56 6.60 12.31 1.68
CA GLY A 56 6.12 11.08 1.06
C GLY A 56 4.77 11.29 0.38
N GLU A 57 4.54 10.53 -0.67
CA GLU A 57 3.24 10.44 -1.32
C GLU A 57 2.30 9.59 -0.45
N LYS A 58 1.01 9.93 -0.45
CA LYS A 58 0.00 9.09 0.20
C LYS A 58 -0.15 7.78 -0.56
N GLY A 59 -0.32 6.68 0.17
CA GLY A 59 -0.68 5.41 -0.45
C GLY A 59 -2.12 5.42 -0.97
N PRO A 60 -2.47 4.51 -1.89
CA PRO A 60 -3.86 4.27 -2.23
C PRO A 60 -4.66 3.81 -0.99
N GLU A 61 -5.90 4.25 -0.92
CA GLU A 61 -6.85 3.89 0.13
C GLU A 61 -8.13 3.34 -0.51
N MET A 62 -8.69 2.28 0.06
CA MET A 62 -9.90 1.63 -0.46
C MET A 62 -10.67 0.94 0.66
N TYR A 63 -12.00 1.05 0.62
CA TYR A 63 -12.89 0.22 1.43
C TYR A 63 -13.04 -1.16 0.81
N VAL A 64 -12.90 -2.20 1.63
CA VAL A 64 -13.04 -3.59 1.21
C VAL A 64 -13.98 -4.36 2.12
N VAL A 65 -14.60 -5.38 1.55
CA VAL A 65 -15.43 -6.34 2.28
C VAL A 65 -14.72 -7.68 2.24
N SER A 66 -14.60 -8.33 3.40
CA SER A 66 -14.05 -9.68 3.49
C SER A 66 -15.13 -10.68 3.88
N THR A 67 -15.23 -11.77 3.14
CA THR A 67 -16.20 -12.85 3.39
C THR A 67 -15.47 -14.18 3.50
N LEU A 68 -15.81 -14.97 4.53
CA LEU A 68 -15.32 -16.33 4.68
C LEU A 68 -16.23 -17.28 3.90
N GLN A 69 -15.70 -17.96 2.90
CA GLN A 69 -16.42 -19.04 2.23
C GLN A 69 -16.37 -20.30 3.11
N ARG A 70 -17.52 -20.96 3.26
CA ARG A 70 -17.68 -22.20 4.02
C ARG A 70 -17.22 -23.41 3.20
#